data_AF-A0A6M0K688-F1
#
_entry.id   AF-A0A6M0K688-F1
#
_cell.length_a   1.000
_cell.length_b   1.000
_cell.length_c   1.000
_cell.angle_alpha   90.00
_cell.angle_beta   90.00
_cell.angle_gamma   90.00
#
_symmetry.space_group_name_H-M   'P 1'
#
loop_
_entity.id
_entity.type
_entity.pdbx_description
1 polymer ?
#
loop_
_entity_poly.entity_id
_entity_poly.type
_entity_poly.pdbx_seq_one_letter_code
_entity_poly.pdbx_strand_id
1 'polypeptide(L)' 'PKDRDLSEVPLAQRRPPAKPLAEYVSLYSDRDQAIAAAYASGGYTLKQIGDYFGLHYARISRIVRAAAKAKGKT' A
#
# COMPACT_ATOMS: atom_id res chain seq x y z
N PRO A 1 -19.19 -11.29 -11.07
CA PRO A 1 -18.13 -10.36 -11.54
C PRO A 1 -18.23 -9.00 -10.81
N LYS A 2 -17.31 -8.71 -9.89
CA LYS A 2 -17.29 -7.42 -9.17
C LYS A 2 -16.07 -6.63 -9.58
N ASP A 3 -16.14 -6.10 -10.79
CA ASP A 3 -15.39 -4.93 -11.24
C ASP A 3 -15.88 -3.73 -10.43
N ARG A 4 -15.27 -3.53 -9.26
CA ARG A 4 -15.44 -2.29 -8.50
C ARG A 4 -14.42 -1.30 -9.02
N ASP A 5 -14.80 -0.63 -10.09
CA ASP A 5 -14.23 0.65 -10.50
C ASP A 5 -14.11 1.54 -9.26
N LEU A 6 -12.88 1.68 -8.77
CA LEU A 6 -12.54 2.54 -7.63
C LEU A 6 -11.54 3.55 -8.16
N SER A 7 -12.08 4.38 -9.03
CA SER A 7 -11.50 5.61 -9.55
C SER A 7 -11.52 6.69 -8.47
N GLU A 8 -10.70 6.55 -7.42
CA GLU A 8 -10.46 7.59 -6.39
C GLU A 8 -8.99 7.41 -5.93
N VAL A 9 -8.04 8.32 -6.11
CA VAL A 9 -8.05 9.78 -5.94
C VAL A 9 -6.91 10.38 -6.80
N PRO A 10 -7.09 11.53 -7.48
CA PRO A 10 -5.98 12.26 -8.07
C PRO A 10 -5.27 13.06 -6.98
N LEU A 11 -4.12 12.60 -6.51
CA LEU A 11 -3.19 13.47 -5.79
C LEU A 11 -1.79 13.34 -6.39
N ALA A 12 -1.68 13.80 -7.62
CA ALA A 12 -0.44 14.30 -8.17
C ALA A 12 0.04 15.47 -7.31
N GLN A 13 0.70 15.19 -6.19
CA GLN A 13 1.55 16.15 -5.50
C GLN A 13 2.85 15.47 -5.16
N ARG A 14 3.84 15.72 -6.03
CA ARG A 14 5.28 15.53 -5.82
C ARG A 14 5.63 15.79 -4.35
N ARG A 15 5.83 14.70 -3.61
CA ARG A 15 6.51 14.70 -2.33
C ARG A 15 7.93 14.14 -2.55
N PRO A 16 8.90 14.48 -1.68
CA PRO A 16 10.30 14.07 -1.80
C PRO A 16 10.42 12.57 -2.08
N PRO A 17 11.50 12.11 -2.75
CA PRO A 17 11.61 10.73 -3.23
C PRO A 17 11.30 9.79 -2.08
N ALA A 18 10.14 9.13 -2.15
CA ALA A 18 9.76 8.18 -1.14
C ALA A 18 10.83 7.08 -1.11
N LYS A 19 11.20 6.62 0.09
CA LYS A 19 12.13 5.49 0.25
C LYS A 19 11.72 4.36 -0.67
N PRO A 20 12.62 3.73 -1.44
CA PRO A 20 12.25 2.73 -2.41
C PRO A 20 11.44 1.62 -1.74
N LEU A 21 10.43 1.09 -2.44
CA LEU A 21 9.60 -0.02 -1.91
C LEU A 21 10.44 -1.22 -1.47
N ALA A 22 11.63 -1.41 -2.05
CA ALA A 22 12.62 -2.41 -1.65
C ALA A 22 13.11 -2.26 -0.19
N GLU A 23 13.20 -1.04 0.34
CA GLU A 23 13.54 -0.82 1.75
C GLU A 23 12.43 -1.36 2.65
N TYR A 24 11.15 -1.12 2.31
CA TYR A 24 10.03 -1.67 3.07
C TYR A 24 10.02 -3.21 3.01
N VAL A 25 10.35 -3.81 1.86
CA VAL A 25 10.47 -5.27 1.76
C VAL A 25 11.62 -5.80 2.62
N SER A 26 12.72 -5.07 2.74
CA SER A 26 13.87 -5.50 3.57
C SER A 26 13.63 -5.29 5.07
N LEU A 27 12.83 -4.27 5.44
CA LEU A 27 12.52 -3.94 6.83
C LEU A 27 11.46 -4.85 7.45
N TYR A 28 10.59 -5.44 6.64
CA TYR A 28 9.49 -6.28 7.10
C TYR A 28 9.60 -7.69 6.52
N SER A 29 9.66 -8.70 7.38
CA SER A 29 9.67 -10.11 6.95
C SER A 29 8.37 -10.55 6.27
N ASP A 30 7.28 -9.82 6.53
CA ASP A 30 5.97 -10.09 5.94
C ASP A 30 5.64 -9.04 4.86
N ARG A 31 5.27 -9.53 3.67
CA ARG A 31 4.93 -8.68 2.52
C ARG A 31 3.73 -7.78 2.82
N ASP A 32 2.74 -8.28 3.57
CA ASP A 32 1.52 -7.55 3.85
C ASP A 32 1.80 -6.40 4.84
N GLN A 33 2.75 -6.59 5.78
CA GLN A 33 3.30 -5.52 6.61
C GLN A 33 4.11 -4.51 5.80
N ALA A 34 4.96 -4.95 4.86
CA ALA A 34 5.70 -4.04 3.97
C ALA A 34 4.75 -3.16 3.15
N ILE A 35 3.67 -3.75 2.61
CA ILE A 35 2.61 -3.05 1.88
C ILE A 35 1.90 -2.01 2.76
N ALA A 36 1.54 -2.40 3.99
CA ALA A 36 0.87 -1.50 4.93
C ALA A 36 1.78 -0.34 5.34
N ALA A 37 3.07 -0.60 5.59
CA ALA A 37 4.06 0.42 5.95
C ALA A 37 4.34 1.38 4.79
N ALA A 38 4.45 0.86 3.55
CA ALA A 38 4.59 1.67 2.36
C ALA A 38 3.39 2.59 2.14
N TYR A 39 2.16 2.10 2.35
CA TYR A 39 0.97 2.94 2.28
C TYR A 39 0.91 3.98 3.42
N ALA A 40 1.24 3.56 4.65
CA ALA A 40 1.28 4.44 5.82
C ALA A 40 2.33 5.55 5.70
N SER A 41 3.39 5.34 4.91
CA SER A 41 4.38 6.38 4.61
C SER A 41 3.78 7.60 3.90
N GLY A 42 2.63 7.45 3.24
CA GLY A 42 2.00 8.50 2.45
C GLY A 42 2.79 8.89 1.18
N GLY A 43 3.84 8.13 0.83
CA GLY A 43 4.66 8.35 -0.36
C GLY A 43 4.23 7.55 -1.58
N TYR A 44 3.31 6.59 -1.43
CA TYR A 44 2.88 5.69 -2.49
C TYR A 44 1.36 5.51 -2.52
N THR A 45 0.79 5.49 -3.73
CA THR A 45 -0.60 5.10 -3.95
C THR A 45 -0.78 3.59 -3.89
N LEU A 46 -2.00 3.12 -3.62
CA LEU A 46 -2.34 1.68 -3.64
C LEU A 46 -1.97 1.03 -4.98
N LYS A 47 -2.11 1.77 -6.09
CA LYS A 47 -1.73 1.30 -7.42
C LYS A 47 -0.22 1.14 -7.57
N GLN A 48 0.58 2.14 -7.16
CA GLN A 48 2.05 2.06 -7.25
C GLN A 48 2.62 0.91 -6.41
N ILE A 49 2.07 0.73 -5.20
CA ILE A 49 2.41 -0.41 -4.36
C ILE A 49 2.02 -1.71 -5.08
N GLY A 50 0.81 -1.77 -5.63
CA GLY A 50 0.33 -2.91 -6.42
C GLY A 50 1.24 -3.26 -7.59
N ASP A 51 1.60 -2.27 -8.41
CA ASP A 51 2.47 -2.43 -9.57
C ASP A 51 3.85 -3.00 -9.17
N TYR A 52 4.42 -2.56 -8.04
CA TYR A 52 5.69 -3.08 -7.53
C TYR A 52 5.59 -4.52 -7.00
N PHE A 53 4.53 -4.84 -6.26
CA PHE A 53 4.32 -6.17 -5.68
C PHE A 53 3.67 -7.16 -6.67
N GLY A 54 3.34 -6.73 -7.89
CA GLY A 54 2.58 -7.52 -8.87
C GLY A 54 1.16 -7.85 -8.39
N LEU A 55 0.58 -7.01 -7.53
CA LEU A 55 -0.73 -7.21 -6.92
C LEU A 55 -1.73 -6.18 -7.40
N HIS A 56 -2.95 -6.63 -7.68
CA HIS A 56 -4.04 -5.73 -8.00
C HIS A 56 -4.36 -4.80 -6.81
N TYR A 57 -4.72 -3.54 -7.08
CA TYR A 57 -4.99 -2.53 -6.05
C TYR A 57 -6.03 -2.98 -5.01
N ALA A 58 -7.01 -3.80 -5.42
CA ALA A 58 -8.02 -4.35 -4.52
C ALA A 58 -7.41 -5.24 -3.43
N ARG A 59 -6.34 -5.98 -3.77
CA ARG A 59 -5.59 -6.80 -2.81
C ARG A 59 -4.79 -5.94 -1.86
N ILE A 60 -4.10 -4.91 -2.38
CA ILE A 60 -3.38 -3.92 -1.56
C ILE A 60 -4.33 -3.24 -0.57
N SER A 61 -5.49 -2.77 -1.04
CA SER A 61 -6.51 -2.15 -0.19
C SER A 61 -6.97 -3.08 0.94
N ARG A 62 -7.20 -4.36 0.66
CA ARG A 62 -7.58 -5.35 1.67
C ARG A 62 -6.48 -5.54 2.73
N ILE A 63 -5.22 -5.63 2.29
CA ILE A 63 -4.05 -5.77 3.17
C ILE A 63 -3.92 -4.56 4.10
N VAL A 64 -3.94 -3.36 3.55
CA VAL A 64 -3.86 -2.10 4.31
C VAL A 64 -4.98 -2.02 5.36
N ARG A 65 -6.22 -2.37 4.99
CA ARG A 65 -7.36 -2.37 5.91
C ARG A 65 -7.23 -3.44 7.01
N ALA A 66 -6.69 -4.61 6.69
CA ALA A 66 -6.44 -5.67 7.66
C ALA A 66 -5.36 -5.26 8.67
N ALA A 67 -4.27 -4.67 8.19
CA ALA A 67 -3.18 -4.16 9.03
C ALA A 67 -3.66 -3.03 9.97
N ALA A 68 -4.51 -2.11 9.47
CA ALA A 68 -5.10 -1.06 10.30
C ALA A 68 -5.97 -1.62 11.44
N LYS A 69 -6.74 -2.69 11.19
CA LYS A 69 -7.52 -3.37 12.24
C LYS A 69 -6.65 -4.10 13.26
N ALA A 70 -5.53 -4.67 12.84
CA ALA A 70 -4.60 -5.34 13.76
C ALA A 70 -3.95 -4.36 14.76
N LYS A 71 -3.69 -3.11 14.34
CA LYS A 71 -3.06 -2.08 15.18
C LYS A 71 -4.00 -1.44 16.21
N GLY A 72 -5.32 -1.60 16.07
CA GLY A 72 -6.33 -1.05 16.98
C GLY A 72 -6.86 -2.04 18.04
N LYS A 73 -6.24 -3.20 18.20
CA LYS A 73 -6.65 -4.25 19.16
C LYS A 73 -5.71 -4.34 20.38
N THR A 74 -5.22 -3.21 20.85
CA THR A 74 -4.42 -3.07 22.08
C THR A 74 -5.07 -2.04 22.98
#